data_AF-A0A9W8N6N7-F1
#
_entry.id   AF-A0A9W8N6N7-F1
#
_cell.length_a   1.000
_cell.length_b   1.000
_cell.length_c   1.000
_cell.angle_alpha   90.00
_cell.angle_beta   90.00
_cell.angle_gamma   90.00
#
_symmetry.space_group_name_H-M   'P 1'
#
loop_
_entity.id
_entity.type
_entity.pdbx_description
1 polymer ?
#
loop_
_entity_poly.entity_id
_entity_poly.type
_entity_poly.pdbx_seq_one_letter_code
_entity_poly.pdbx_strand_id
1 'polypeptide(L)'
;MVNMRLSTLLCTVLQGLTLTSATPPPNPRAEQSTATATSSKQWPYAPFSTKGRDIVNSRGDVVTWAGINWPMSGETMIPEGLEWKSAADILDDVASVGFNFIRMGYAIQMVDEIYDRDGHDVPMIDALTAALGSANGTRVAKAIVEKNPSWTVKTTRFEIWSG
;
A
#
# COMPACT_ATOMS: atom_id res chain seq x y z
N MET A 1 55.90 -11.51 -76.53
CA MET A 1 56.88 -12.36 -75.81
C MET A 1 57.70 -11.44 -74.90
N VAL A 2 57.88 -11.82 -73.63
CA VAL A 2 58.52 -11.09 -72.51
C VAL A 2 57.62 -10.01 -71.87
N ASN A 3 56.84 -10.31 -70.81
CA ASN A 3 57.15 -10.53 -69.38
C ASN A 3 57.51 -9.28 -68.56
N MET A 4 56.56 -8.92 -67.68
CA MET A 4 56.72 -8.90 -66.21
C MET A 4 57.70 -7.90 -65.59
N ARG A 5 57.17 -7.02 -64.73
CA ARG A 5 57.64 -6.90 -63.33
C ARG A 5 56.61 -6.18 -62.44
N LEU A 6 56.30 -6.89 -61.37
CA LEU A 6 55.53 -6.52 -60.18
C LEU A 6 56.52 -5.98 -59.13
N SER A 7 56.22 -4.88 -58.42
CA SER A 7 56.57 -4.65 -56.99
C SER A 7 56.21 -3.22 -56.51
N THR A 8 55.07 -3.15 -55.83
CA THR A 8 54.75 -2.54 -54.52
C THR A 8 55.65 -1.46 -53.88
N LEU A 9 55.01 -0.35 -53.46
CA LEU A 9 54.97 0.33 -52.13
C LEU A 9 54.61 1.82 -52.40
N LEU A 10 53.85 2.59 -51.62
CA LEU A 10 53.11 2.49 -50.37
C LEU A 10 52.44 3.88 -50.27
N CYS A 11 51.13 4.02 -50.04
CA CYS A 11 50.61 5.25 -49.46
C CYS A 11 49.26 5.01 -48.78
N THR A 12 49.29 5.15 -47.46
CA THR A 12 48.21 5.15 -46.49
C THR A 12 47.18 6.25 -46.74
N VAL A 13 45.89 5.92 -46.64
CA VAL A 13 44.87 6.87 -46.15
C VAL A 13 43.90 6.12 -45.23
N LEU A 14 43.97 6.46 -43.93
CA LEU A 14 42.95 6.24 -42.90
C LEU A 14 41.70 7.07 -43.26
N GLN A 15 40.51 6.48 -43.23
CA GLN A 15 39.30 7.19 -42.79
C GLN A 15 38.40 6.25 -41.97
N GLY A 16 38.08 6.72 -40.76
CA GLY A 16 37.50 5.94 -39.67
C GLY A 16 35.99 5.75 -39.76
N LEU A 17 35.55 4.64 -39.16
CA LEU A 17 34.17 4.33 -38.88
C LEU A 17 33.83 4.93 -37.51
N THR A 18 33.06 6.00 -37.45
CA THR A 18 32.53 6.53 -36.19
C THR A 18 31.30 5.73 -35.79
N LEU A 19 31.45 4.88 -34.77
CA LEU A 19 30.33 4.29 -34.03
C LEU A 19 29.66 5.41 -33.22
N THR A 20 28.48 5.85 -33.66
CA THR A 20 27.62 6.73 -32.85
C THR A 20 26.95 5.88 -31.77
N SER A 21 27.38 6.00 -30.51
CA SER A 21 26.64 5.42 -29.39
C SER A 21 25.34 6.19 -29.19
N ALA A 22 24.21 5.65 -29.63
CA ALA A 22 22.91 6.19 -29.32
C ALA A 22 22.64 6.06 -27.81
N THR A 23 22.67 7.17 -27.09
CA THR A 23 22.19 7.22 -25.70
C THR A 23 20.66 7.06 -25.72
N PRO A 24 20.07 6.15 -24.94
CA PRO A 24 18.63 6.05 -24.85
C PRO A 24 18.03 7.35 -24.28
N PRO A 25 16.82 7.75 -24.71
CA PRO A 25 16.18 8.96 -24.23
C PRO A 25 15.93 8.88 -22.71
N PRO A 26 16.00 10.02 -21.99
CA PRO A 26 15.77 10.05 -20.55
C PRO A 26 14.34 9.60 -20.24
N ASN A 27 14.21 8.68 -19.30
CA ASN A 27 12.92 8.14 -18.86
C ASN A 27 12.12 9.22 -18.12
N PRO A 28 10.94 9.66 -18.62
CA PRO A 28 10.15 10.74 -18.01
C PRO A 28 9.52 10.35 -16.66
N ARG A 29 9.80 9.15 -16.14
CA ARG A 29 9.29 8.65 -14.84
C ARG A 29 10.28 8.83 -13.68
N ALA A 30 11.48 9.38 -13.91
CA ALA A 30 12.50 9.55 -12.86
C ALA A 30 12.33 10.83 -12.02
N GLU A 31 11.32 11.67 -12.30
CA GLU A 31 11.04 12.90 -11.55
C GLU A 31 9.69 12.80 -10.83
N GLN A 32 9.61 11.97 -9.78
CA GLN A 32 8.55 12.08 -8.76
C GLN A 32 8.91 11.23 -7.54
N SER A 33 9.91 11.67 -6.78
CA SER A 33 10.07 11.27 -5.38
C SER A 33 10.80 12.34 -4.60
N THR A 34 10.16 13.49 -4.45
CA THR A 34 10.41 14.40 -3.34
C THR A 34 9.22 14.34 -2.40
N ALA A 35 8.90 13.13 -1.93
CA ALA A 35 8.19 13.00 -0.67
C ALA A 35 9.17 13.45 0.41
N THR A 36 9.07 14.71 0.83
CA THR A 36 9.75 15.23 2.01
C THR A 36 9.30 14.39 3.20
N ALA A 37 10.08 13.35 3.53
CA ALA A 37 9.83 12.40 4.61
C ALA A 37 9.91 13.11 5.96
N THR A 38 8.81 13.76 6.34
CA THR A 38 8.66 14.44 7.61
C THR A 38 7.84 13.56 8.54
N SER A 39 8.35 12.41 8.98
CA SER A 39 7.69 11.63 10.05
C SER A 39 8.57 10.66 10.85
N SER A 40 9.88 10.88 10.98
CA SER A 40 10.75 9.99 11.78
C SER A 40 10.79 10.30 13.29
N LYS A 41 9.82 11.05 13.84
CA LYS A 41 9.85 11.42 15.27
C LYS A 41 9.14 10.46 16.22
N GLN A 42 8.29 9.56 15.74
CA GLN A 42 7.54 8.65 16.61
C GLN A 42 7.74 7.19 16.21
N TRP A 43 7.69 6.31 17.22
CA TRP A 43 7.58 4.87 17.00
C TRP A 43 6.45 4.63 15.98
N PRO A 44 6.65 3.78 14.96
CA PRO A 44 7.70 2.77 14.87
C PRO A 44 8.95 3.16 14.04
N TYR A 45 9.19 4.44 13.80
CA TYR A 45 10.35 4.94 13.04
C TYR A 45 10.46 4.35 11.63
N ALA A 46 9.37 4.39 10.87
CA ALA A 46 9.34 4.00 9.45
C ALA A 46 10.31 4.85 8.59
N PRO A 47 10.72 4.39 7.38
CA PRO A 47 10.37 3.11 6.75
C PRO A 47 11.08 1.92 7.39
N PHE A 48 10.48 0.72 7.23
CA PHE A 48 11.11 -0.54 7.62
C PHE A 48 11.93 -1.12 6.46
N SER A 49 12.93 -1.93 6.80
CA SER A 49 13.69 -2.74 5.86
C SER A 49 14.03 -4.10 6.48
N THR A 50 14.64 -5.00 5.72
CA THR A 50 15.11 -6.29 6.23
C THR A 50 16.63 -6.31 6.32
N LYS A 51 17.16 -6.93 7.38
CA LYS A 51 18.58 -7.22 7.56
C LYS A 51 18.75 -8.68 7.96
N GLY A 52 19.07 -9.52 6.98
CA GLY A 52 19.05 -10.97 7.18
C GLY A 52 17.62 -11.44 7.50
N ARG A 53 17.43 -12.07 8.66
CA ARG A 53 16.12 -12.55 9.12
C ARG A 53 15.28 -11.48 9.83
N ASP A 54 15.90 -10.36 10.22
CA ASP A 54 15.27 -9.37 11.08
C ASP A 54 14.63 -8.25 10.26
N ILE A 55 13.51 -7.73 10.76
CA ILE A 55 12.92 -6.48 10.28
C ILE A 55 13.51 -5.36 11.13
N VAL A 56 14.01 -4.29 10.49
CA VAL A 56 14.62 -3.15 11.17
C VAL A 56 13.92 -1.85 10.79
N ASN A 57 13.81 -0.94 11.74
CA ASN A 57 13.28 0.41 11.52
C ASN A 57 14.36 1.34 10.90
N SER A 58 14.02 2.60 10.65
CA SER A 58 14.95 3.59 10.08
C SER A 58 16.15 3.94 10.97
N ARG A 59 16.13 3.57 12.27
CA ARG A 59 17.26 3.71 13.20
C ARG A 59 18.16 2.48 13.23
N GLY A 60 17.75 1.39 12.59
CA GLY A 60 18.44 0.10 12.62
C GLY A 60 18.05 -0.80 13.81
N ASP A 61 17.05 -0.41 14.61
CA ASP A 61 16.55 -1.24 15.70
C ASP A 61 15.74 -2.41 15.13
N VAL A 62 15.92 -3.61 15.69
CA VAL A 62 15.11 -4.78 15.34
C VAL A 62 13.68 -4.61 15.85
N VAL A 63 12.71 -4.82 14.97
CA VAL A 63 11.28 -4.79 15.29
C VAL A 63 10.73 -6.20 15.17
N THR A 64 10.14 -6.70 16.27
CA THR A 64 9.40 -7.96 16.28
C THR A 64 7.91 -7.67 16.25
N TRP A 65 7.20 -8.23 15.28
CA TRP A 65 5.75 -8.10 15.16
C TRP A 65 5.06 -9.14 16.04
N ALA A 66 4.55 -8.68 17.18
CA ALA A 66 3.57 -9.42 17.97
C ALA A 66 2.19 -8.97 17.49
N GLY A 67 1.58 -9.77 16.61
CA GLY A 67 0.39 -9.37 15.88
C GLY A 67 -0.86 -10.18 16.19
N ILE A 68 -2.01 -9.54 16.00
CA ILE A 68 -3.33 -10.20 15.89
C ILE A 68 -3.91 -10.04 14.48
N ASN A 69 -4.91 -10.85 14.15
CA ASN A 69 -5.73 -10.65 12.96
C ASN A 69 -7.12 -10.16 13.39
N TRP A 70 -7.54 -8.99 12.91
CA TRP A 70 -8.90 -8.49 13.15
C TRP A 70 -9.68 -8.57 11.83
N PRO A 71 -10.67 -9.49 11.73
CA PRO A 71 -11.35 -9.77 10.47
C PRO A 71 -12.23 -8.62 10.00
N MET A 72 -12.15 -8.33 8.69
CA MET A 72 -13.06 -7.42 7.97
C MET A 72 -13.49 -8.01 6.61
N SER A 73 -12.74 -8.92 6.00
CA SER A 73 -12.99 -9.41 4.64
C SER A 73 -14.22 -10.34 4.48
N GLY A 74 -15.13 -10.36 5.46
CA GLY A 74 -16.38 -11.08 5.39
C GLY A 74 -17.45 -10.32 4.61
N GLU A 75 -18.69 -10.74 4.80
CA GLU A 75 -19.89 -10.36 4.07
C GLU A 75 -20.22 -8.88 4.25
N THR A 76 -20.00 -8.35 5.45
CA THR A 76 -20.23 -6.93 5.77
C THR A 76 -19.11 -6.04 5.27
N MET A 77 -17.90 -6.58 5.07
CA MET A 77 -16.71 -5.78 4.75
C MET A 77 -16.44 -4.67 5.77
N ILE A 78 -16.86 -4.89 7.02
CA ILE A 78 -16.72 -4.02 8.19
C ILE A 78 -16.02 -4.83 9.29
N PRO A 79 -15.13 -4.22 10.10
CA PRO A 79 -14.47 -4.93 11.18
C PRO A 79 -15.46 -5.50 12.19
N GLU A 80 -15.28 -6.76 12.53
CA GLU A 80 -16.18 -7.44 13.46
C GLU A 80 -16.06 -6.87 14.88
N GLY A 81 -17.15 -6.90 15.63
CA GLY A 81 -17.18 -6.53 17.06
C GLY A 81 -17.43 -5.05 17.34
N LEU A 82 -17.48 -4.20 16.31
CA LEU A 82 -17.70 -2.76 16.44
C LEU A 82 -19.09 -2.39 17.01
N GLU A 83 -20.05 -3.31 16.94
CA GLU A 83 -21.38 -3.15 17.55
C GLU A 83 -21.35 -3.36 19.08
N TRP A 84 -20.30 -4.01 19.60
CA TRP A 84 -20.13 -4.28 21.03
C TRP A 84 -19.21 -3.28 21.71
N LYS A 85 -18.14 -2.87 21.02
CA LYS A 85 -17.08 -2.02 21.58
C LYS A 85 -16.54 -1.04 20.53
N SER A 86 -16.07 0.12 20.96
CA SER A 86 -15.50 1.11 20.04
C SER A 86 -14.19 0.58 19.43
N ALA A 87 -13.82 1.08 18.25
CA ALA A 87 -12.53 0.72 17.65
C ALA A 87 -11.37 1.13 18.55
N ALA A 88 -11.44 2.31 19.17
CA ALA A 88 -10.42 2.80 20.09
C ALA A 88 -10.25 1.85 21.29
N ASP A 89 -11.34 1.43 21.94
CA ASP A 89 -11.22 0.56 23.09
C ASP A 89 -10.76 -0.87 22.71
N ILE A 90 -11.09 -1.36 21.49
CA ILE A 90 -10.56 -2.63 20.97
C ILE A 90 -9.04 -2.51 20.76
N LEU A 91 -8.57 -1.40 20.19
CA LEU A 91 -7.14 -1.15 20.00
C LEU A 91 -6.41 -1.02 21.35
N ASP A 92 -7.04 -0.39 22.35
CA ASP A 92 -6.50 -0.31 23.72
C ASP A 92 -6.39 -1.70 24.36
N ASP A 93 -7.40 -2.57 24.21
CA ASP A 93 -7.33 -3.95 24.68
C ASP A 93 -6.16 -4.71 24.02
N VAL A 94 -6.03 -4.61 22.69
CA VAL A 94 -4.95 -5.26 21.93
C VAL A 94 -3.58 -4.77 22.42
N ALA A 95 -3.43 -3.45 22.59
CA ALA A 95 -2.20 -2.86 23.11
C ALA A 95 -1.91 -3.28 24.56
N SER A 96 -2.94 -3.41 25.40
CA SER A 96 -2.79 -3.75 26.83
C SER A 96 -2.18 -5.15 27.05
N VAL A 97 -2.39 -6.06 26.11
CA VAL A 97 -1.84 -7.44 26.14
C VAL A 97 -0.43 -7.49 25.53
N GLY A 98 0.06 -6.38 24.96
CA GLY A 98 1.42 -6.24 24.42
C GLY A 98 1.54 -6.52 22.93
N PHE A 99 0.44 -6.61 22.19
CA PHE A 99 0.49 -6.65 20.73
C PHE A 99 0.84 -5.26 20.16
N ASN A 100 1.59 -5.25 19.06
CA ASN A 100 2.10 -4.03 18.43
C ASN A 100 1.78 -3.95 16.93
N PHE A 101 1.00 -4.90 16.41
CA PHE A 101 0.63 -4.99 15.02
C PHE A 101 -0.75 -5.62 14.88
N ILE A 102 -1.53 -5.17 13.91
CA ILE A 102 -2.79 -5.80 13.53
C ILE A 102 -2.77 -6.06 12.03
N ARG A 103 -3.00 -7.31 11.65
CA ARG A 103 -3.26 -7.70 10.27
C ARG A 103 -4.74 -7.47 9.96
N MET A 104 -5.01 -6.45 9.15
CA MET A 104 -6.34 -6.16 8.62
C MET A 104 -6.47 -6.73 7.21
N GLY A 105 -7.34 -7.73 7.05
CA GLY A 105 -7.70 -8.24 5.72
C GLY A 105 -8.84 -7.42 5.13
N TYR A 106 -8.73 -7.02 3.86
CA TYR A 106 -9.82 -6.43 3.10
C TYR A 106 -10.22 -7.36 1.94
N ALA A 107 -11.48 -7.28 1.50
CA ALA A 107 -11.94 -8.01 0.33
C ALA A 107 -11.62 -7.22 -0.95
N ILE A 108 -11.21 -7.90 -2.03
CA ILE A 108 -10.94 -7.22 -3.31
C ILE A 108 -12.17 -6.50 -3.87
N GLN A 109 -13.36 -7.03 -3.59
CA GLN A 109 -14.64 -6.40 -3.88
C GLN A 109 -14.75 -4.98 -3.33
N MET A 110 -14.12 -4.67 -2.18
CA MET A 110 -14.13 -3.30 -1.64
C MET A 110 -13.44 -2.31 -2.59
N VAL A 111 -12.39 -2.77 -3.28
CA VAL A 111 -11.67 -1.98 -4.27
C VAL A 111 -12.45 -1.93 -5.58
N ASP A 112 -13.00 -3.05 -6.03
CA ASP A 112 -13.80 -3.10 -7.27
C ASP A 112 -15.01 -2.16 -7.19
N GLU A 113 -15.72 -2.16 -6.05
CA GLU A 113 -16.86 -1.28 -5.83
C GLU A 113 -16.48 0.20 -5.78
N ILE A 114 -15.26 0.55 -5.36
CA ILE A 114 -14.78 1.94 -5.48
C ILE A 114 -14.69 2.34 -6.95
N TYR A 115 -14.17 1.48 -7.82
CA TYR A 115 -14.08 1.75 -9.25
C TYR A 115 -15.47 1.83 -9.89
N ASP A 116 -16.38 0.94 -9.52
CA ASP A 116 -17.76 0.91 -10.02
C ASP A 116 -18.60 2.11 -9.54
N ARG A 117 -18.13 2.82 -8.51
CA ARG A 117 -18.79 3.97 -7.88
C ARG A 117 -17.99 5.27 -8.09
N ASP A 118 -17.32 5.41 -9.23
CA ASP A 118 -16.60 6.64 -9.62
C ASP A 118 -15.57 7.13 -8.58
N GLY A 119 -14.91 6.18 -7.90
CA GLY A 119 -13.90 6.48 -6.87
C GLY A 119 -14.47 6.63 -5.45
N HIS A 120 -15.76 6.36 -5.22
CA HIS A 120 -16.39 6.47 -3.91
C HIS A 120 -16.61 5.11 -3.24
N ASP A 121 -16.07 4.92 -2.03
CA ASP A 121 -16.30 3.69 -1.26
C ASP A 121 -17.78 3.54 -0.82
N VAL A 122 -18.13 2.33 -0.41
CA VAL A 122 -19.46 1.96 0.08
C VAL A 122 -19.63 2.41 1.53
N PRO A 123 -20.70 3.15 1.84
CA PRO A 123 -21.09 3.47 3.22
C PRO A 123 -21.32 2.23 4.09
N MET A 124 -20.98 2.32 5.37
CA MET A 124 -21.22 1.25 6.36
C MET A 124 -22.67 0.76 6.37
N ILE A 125 -23.65 1.66 6.28
CA ILE A 125 -25.07 1.28 6.23
C ILE A 125 -25.40 0.42 4.99
N ASP A 126 -24.84 0.76 3.84
CA ASP A 126 -25.09 0.04 2.59
C ASP A 126 -24.45 -1.35 2.66
N ALA A 127 -23.21 -1.44 3.16
CA ALA A 127 -22.51 -2.70 3.33
C ALA A 127 -23.22 -3.64 4.32
N LEU A 128 -23.63 -3.11 5.49
CA LEU A 128 -24.33 -3.90 6.51
C LEU A 128 -25.73 -4.31 6.06
N THR A 129 -26.46 -3.47 5.34
CA THR A 129 -27.81 -3.82 4.85
C THR A 129 -27.76 -4.80 3.68
N ALA A 130 -26.72 -4.74 2.84
CA ALA A 130 -26.48 -5.76 1.81
C ALA A 130 -26.19 -7.14 2.43
N ALA A 131 -25.38 -7.19 3.49
CA ALA A 131 -24.97 -8.44 4.13
C ALA A 131 -26.03 -9.03 5.07
N LEU A 132 -26.69 -8.19 5.88
CA LEU A 132 -27.56 -8.61 6.98
C LEU A 132 -29.05 -8.39 6.69
N GLY A 133 -29.39 -7.74 5.58
CA GLY A 133 -30.72 -7.26 5.25
C GLY A 133 -31.06 -5.92 5.91
N SER A 134 -32.05 -5.21 5.37
CA SER A 134 -32.38 -3.83 5.78
C SER A 134 -32.62 -3.65 7.29
N ALA A 135 -33.39 -4.54 7.92
CA ALA A 135 -33.72 -4.43 9.35
C ALA A 135 -32.49 -4.64 10.25
N ASN A 136 -31.73 -5.72 10.03
CA ASN A 136 -30.57 -6.04 10.86
C ASN A 136 -29.39 -5.13 10.55
N GLY A 137 -29.13 -4.82 9.28
CA GLY A 137 -28.07 -3.92 8.88
C GLY A 137 -28.24 -2.53 9.46
N THR A 138 -29.46 -1.99 9.45
CA THR A 138 -29.76 -0.70 10.09
C THR A 138 -29.54 -0.74 11.60
N ARG A 139 -29.97 -1.83 12.26
CA ARG A 139 -29.78 -2.02 13.70
C ARG A 139 -28.29 -2.06 14.07
N VAL A 140 -27.49 -2.82 13.32
CA VAL A 140 -26.05 -2.97 13.57
C VAL A 140 -25.30 -1.68 13.25
N ALA A 141 -25.60 -1.00 12.15
CA ALA A 141 -25.00 0.29 11.80
C ALA A 141 -25.22 1.33 12.91
N LYS A 142 -26.43 1.37 13.48
CA LYS A 142 -26.74 2.24 14.62
C LYS A 142 -25.92 1.87 15.85
N ALA A 143 -25.82 0.59 16.18
CA ALA A 143 -25.04 0.11 17.32
C ALA A 143 -23.55 0.48 17.18
N ILE A 144 -22.98 0.36 15.98
CA ILE A 144 -21.59 0.74 15.71
C ILE A 144 -21.38 2.25 15.95
N VAL A 145 -22.27 3.10 15.42
CA VAL A 145 -22.18 4.55 15.60
C VAL A 145 -22.39 4.97 17.06
N GLU A 146 -23.26 4.27 17.81
CA GLU A 146 -23.44 4.50 19.25
C GLU A 146 -22.14 4.24 20.04
N LYS A 147 -21.29 3.31 19.58
CA LYS A 147 -19.97 3.03 20.18
C LYS A 147 -18.85 3.90 19.64
N ASN A 148 -19.00 4.49 18.46
CA ASN A 148 -17.96 5.26 17.77
C ASN A 148 -18.50 6.65 17.41
N PRO A 149 -18.56 7.61 18.37
CA PRO A 149 -19.28 8.88 18.20
C PRO A 149 -18.72 9.81 17.12
N SER A 150 -17.48 9.61 16.66
CA SER A 150 -16.89 10.34 15.54
C SER A 150 -17.36 9.84 14.17
N TRP A 151 -18.02 8.68 14.12
CA TRP A 151 -18.52 8.09 12.90
C TRP A 151 -19.99 8.40 12.67
N THR A 152 -20.42 8.19 11.44
CA THR A 152 -21.84 8.20 11.08
C THR A 152 -22.17 6.92 10.33
N VAL A 153 -23.45 6.66 10.11
CA VAL A 153 -23.88 5.52 9.27
C VAL A 153 -23.37 5.65 7.82
N LYS A 154 -22.91 6.84 7.42
CA LYS A 154 -22.32 7.12 6.11
C LYS A 154 -20.80 6.99 6.07
N THR A 155 -20.12 6.80 7.21
CA THR A 155 -18.69 6.47 7.24
C THR A 155 -18.48 5.23 6.38
N THR A 156 -17.54 5.32 5.44
CA THR A 156 -17.26 4.25 4.49
C THR A 156 -16.32 3.21 5.09
N ARG A 157 -16.24 2.04 4.46
CA ARG A 157 -15.45 0.90 4.96
C ARG A 157 -13.97 1.23 5.10
N PHE A 158 -13.41 2.07 4.23
CA PHE A 158 -12.02 2.50 4.33
C PHE A 158 -11.81 3.71 5.27
N GLU A 159 -12.81 4.58 5.45
CA GLU A 159 -12.72 5.70 6.40
C GLU A 159 -12.67 5.25 7.86
N ILE A 160 -13.16 4.05 8.17
CA ILE A 160 -12.98 3.42 9.48
C ILE A 160 -11.49 3.35 9.90
N TRP A 161 -10.56 3.39 8.92
CA TRP A 161 -9.10 3.31 9.13
C TRP A 161 -8.37 4.63 9.15
N SER A 162 -9.01 5.73 8.73
CA SER A 162 -8.31 7.01 8.52
C SER A 162 -8.39 7.97 9.72
N GLY A 163 -8.98 7.52 10.83
CA GLY A 163 -9.20 8.30 12.06
C GLY A 163 -8.07 8.25 13.07
#